data_AF-A0ABD1SGH3-F1
#
_entry.id   AF-A0ABD1SGH3-F1
#
_cell.length_a   1.000
_cell.length_b   1.000
_cell.length_c   1.000
_cell.angle_alpha   90.00
_cell.angle_beta   90.00
_cell.angle_gamma   90.00
#
_symmetry.space_group_name_H-M   'P 1'
#
loop_
_entity.id
_entity.type
_entity.pdbx_description
1 polymer ?
#
loop_
_entity_poly.entity_id
_entity_poly.type
_entity_poly.pdbx_seq_one_letter_code
_entity_poly.pdbx_strand_id
1 'polypeptide(L)'
;MEEARLYGFWASPYVYRVIWALKLNKPVAESLVILEYIEETWPQNPLLPADPHERAMARFWLDFGQQKGLTFFSFFLAAGEDKEKATREVLEILKIIQDQALADNKFFGGYKIGLLDISLGWLVHWFRCMQEVVGLHILEPSTLPRFT
;
A
#
# COMPACT_ATOMS: atom_id res chain seq x y z
N MET A 1 31.41 2.89 19.23
CA MET A 1 30.41 3.35 18.26
C MET A 1 29.25 3.90 19.07
N GLU A 2 28.89 5.17 18.87
CA GLU A 2 27.72 5.76 19.53
C GLU A 2 26.45 5.03 19.07
N GLU A 3 25.56 4.74 20.01
CA GLU A 3 24.25 4.14 19.75
C GLU A 3 23.39 5.16 19.00
N ALA A 4 23.25 4.98 17.68
CA ALA A 4 22.39 5.84 16.87
C ALA A 4 20.92 5.67 17.32
N ARG A 5 20.35 6.72 17.92
CA ARG A 5 18.94 6.72 18.36
C ARG A 5 18.05 7.27 17.26
N LEU A 6 17.24 6.39 16.65
CA LEU A 6 16.27 6.78 15.64
C LEU A 6 15.03 7.38 16.30
N TYR A 7 14.72 8.65 16.02
CA TYR A 7 13.46 9.28 16.39
C TYR A 7 12.45 9.05 15.26
N GLY A 8 11.53 8.10 15.48
CA GLY A 8 10.49 7.78 14.51
C GLY A 8 9.27 8.68 14.60
N PHE A 9 8.67 9.04 13.46
CA PHE A 9 7.33 9.63 13.40
C PHE A 9 6.28 8.51 13.30
N TRP A 10 5.25 8.55 14.15
CA TRP A 10 4.35 7.40 14.40
C TRP A 10 3.61 6.88 13.15
N ALA A 11 3.38 7.73 12.16
CA ALA A 11 2.67 7.38 10.94
C ALA A 11 3.53 6.63 9.90
N SER A 12 4.84 6.46 10.14
CA SER A 12 5.77 5.98 9.12
C SER A 12 6.30 4.57 9.43
N PRO A 13 5.80 3.52 8.73
CA PRO A 13 6.40 2.18 8.81
C PRO A 13 7.85 2.14 8.31
N TYR A 14 8.34 3.23 7.71
CA TYR A 14 9.71 3.39 7.22
C TYR A 14 10.76 3.44 8.34
N VAL A 15 10.40 3.86 9.55
CA VAL A 15 11.28 3.86 10.74
C VAL A 15 11.77 2.45 11.06
N TYR A 16 10.89 1.45 10.94
CA TYR A 16 11.28 0.05 11.14
C TYR A 16 12.21 -0.47 10.04
N ARG A 17 12.12 0.05 8.81
CA ARG A 17 13.06 -0.30 7.73
C ARG A 17 14.48 0.12 8.07
N VAL A 18 14.66 1.32 8.65
CA VAL A 18 15.97 1.80 9.09
C VAL A 18 16.50 0.97 10.25
N ILE A 19 15.65 0.59 11.22
CA ILE A 19 16.04 -0.30 12.33
C ILE A 19 16.50 -1.66 11.82
N TRP A 20 15.77 -2.25 10.86
CA TRP A 20 16.14 -3.54 10.27
C TRP A 20 17.38 -3.45 9.40
N ALA A 21 17.52 -2.39 8.59
CA ALA A 21 18.72 -2.13 7.81
C ALA A 21 19.97 -2.04 8.71
N LEU A 22 19.88 -1.30 9.83
CA LEU A 22 20.99 -1.17 10.78
C LEU A 22 21.36 -2.50 11.49
N LYS A 23 20.43 -3.46 11.56
CA LYS A 23 20.67 -4.78 12.17
C LYS A 23 21.20 -5.83 11.20
N LEU A 24 21.12 -5.60 9.89
CA LEU A 24 21.55 -6.55 8.86
C LEU A 24 22.97 -6.21 8.38
N ASN A 25 23.83 -7.22 8.23
CA ASN A 25 25.17 -7.06 7.63
C ASN A 25 25.12 -6.64 6.14
N LYS A 26 23.95 -6.78 5.50
CA LYS A 26 23.66 -6.35 4.12
C LYS A 26 22.28 -5.67 4.11
N PRO A 27 22.20 -4.38 4.45
CA PRO A 27 20.92 -3.68 4.50
C PRO A 27 20.27 -3.59 3.12
N VAL A 28 18.95 -3.82 3.08
CA VAL A 28 18.09 -3.54 1.93
C VAL A 28 17.09 -2.47 2.37
N ALA A 29 16.98 -1.38 1.61
CA ALA A 29 16.06 -0.29 1.86
C ALA A 29 14.90 -0.33 0.84
N GLU A 30 13.84 0.46 1.07
CA GLU A 30 12.58 0.49 0.32
C GLU A 30 11.68 -0.74 0.48
N SER A 31 10.39 -0.55 0.76
CA SER A 31 9.45 -1.66 1.02
C SER A 31 9.34 -2.59 -0.16
N LEU A 32 9.14 -2.04 -1.36
CA LEU A 32 8.96 -2.86 -2.55
C LEU A 32 10.24 -3.65 -2.87
N VAL A 33 11.40 -3.04 -2.70
CA VAL A 33 12.69 -3.71 -2.90
C VAL A 33 12.91 -4.79 -1.83
N ILE A 34 12.54 -4.54 -0.57
CA ILE A 34 12.58 -5.55 0.50
C ILE A 34 11.63 -6.72 0.19
N LEU A 35 10.42 -6.44 -0.32
CA LEU A 35 9.46 -7.48 -0.69
C LEU A 35 9.96 -8.33 -1.86
N GLU A 36 10.57 -7.73 -2.88
CA GLU A 36 11.22 -8.45 -3.99
C GLU A 36 12.42 -9.27 -3.48
N TYR A 37 13.23 -8.72 -2.58
CA TYR A 37 14.33 -9.48 -1.95
C TYR A 37 13.81 -10.70 -1.18
N ILE A 38 12.70 -10.56 -0.45
CA ILE A 38 12.06 -11.67 0.26
C ILE A 38 11.55 -12.72 -0.73
N GLU A 39 10.89 -12.29 -1.81
CA GLU A 39 10.39 -13.18 -2.87
C GLU A 39 11.51 -14.02 -3.51
N GLU A 40 12.67 -13.41 -3.76
CA GLU A 40 13.83 -14.10 -4.36
C GLU A 40 14.56 -15.02 -3.36
N THR A 41 14.61 -14.63 -2.08
CA THR A 41 15.41 -15.34 -1.06
C THR A 41 14.69 -16.56 -0.49
N TRP A 42 13.36 -16.52 -0.34
CA TRP A 42 12.54 -17.58 0.27
C TRP A 42 11.45 -18.09 -0.66
N PRO A 43 11.80 -18.89 -1.69
CA PRO A 43 10.86 -19.30 -2.75
C PRO A 43 9.81 -20.33 -2.31
N GLN A 44 9.82 -20.78 -1.04
CA GLN A 44 8.92 -21.84 -0.57
C GLN A 44 7.45 -21.40 -0.51
N ASN A 45 7.19 -20.10 -0.37
CA ASN A 45 5.87 -19.50 -0.31
C ASN A 45 5.83 -18.25 -1.21
N PRO A 46 5.74 -18.42 -2.55
CA PRO A 46 5.80 -17.30 -3.49
C PRO A 46 4.60 -16.37 -3.29
N LEU A 47 4.90 -15.07 -3.21
CA LEU A 47 3.92 -13.99 -3.11
C LEU A 47 3.56 -13.43 -4.48
N LEU A 48 4.38 -13.71 -5.51
CA LEU A 48 4.08 -13.37 -6.90
C LEU A 48 3.61 -14.61 -7.69
N PRO A 49 2.79 -14.41 -8.73
CA PRO A 49 2.41 -15.49 -9.64
C PRO A 49 3.60 -16.14 -10.34
N ALA A 50 3.46 -17.43 -10.67
CA ALA A 50 4.45 -18.19 -11.44
C ALA A 50 4.44 -17.81 -12.94
N ASP A 51 3.28 -17.43 -13.47
CA ASP A 51 3.16 -16.97 -14.85
C ASP A 51 3.83 -15.60 -15.04
N PRO A 52 4.67 -15.41 -16.08
CA PRO A 52 5.36 -14.15 -16.32
C PRO A 52 4.44 -12.95 -16.54
N HIS A 53 3.31 -13.13 -17.23
CA HIS A 53 2.37 -12.05 -17.51
C HIS A 53 1.63 -11.64 -16.24
N GLU A 54 1.10 -12.60 -15.48
CA GLU A 54 0.45 -12.31 -14.19
C GLU A 54 1.43 -11.65 -13.20
N ARG A 55 2.68 -12.09 -13.17
CA ARG A 55 3.74 -11.45 -12.36
C ARG A 55 4.01 -10.01 -12.79
N ALA A 56 4.06 -9.74 -14.10
CA ALA A 56 4.21 -8.39 -14.62
C ALA A 56 3.02 -7.50 -14.24
N MET A 57 1.79 -8.03 -14.28
CA MET A 57 0.59 -7.32 -13.85
C MET A 57 0.61 -7.01 -12.35
N ALA A 58 1.05 -7.95 -11.51
CA ALA A 58 1.23 -7.68 -10.07
C ALA A 58 2.22 -6.52 -9.83
N ARG A 59 3.36 -6.51 -10.55
CA ARG A 59 4.35 -5.43 -10.48
C ARG A 59 3.84 -4.09 -10.99
N PHE A 60 3.05 -4.09 -12.06
CA PHE A 60 2.38 -2.88 -12.55
C PHE A 60 1.51 -2.25 -11.46
N TRP A 61 0.68 -3.05 -10.78
CA TRP A 61 -0.20 -2.53 -9.74
C TRP A 61 0.55 -2.07 -8.48
N LEU A 62 1.67 -2.71 -8.15
CA LEU A 62 2.56 -2.26 -7.07
C LEU A 62 3.11 -0.86 -7.37
N ASP A 63 3.63 -0.66 -8.58
CA ASP A 63 4.15 0.63 -9.03
C ASP A 63 3.04 1.68 -9.12
N PHE A 64 1.87 1.32 -9.68
CA PHE A 64 0.69 2.19 -9.71
C PHE A 64 0.34 2.68 -8.30
N GLY A 65 0.22 1.77 -7.34
CA GLY A 65 -0.07 2.08 -5.94
C GLY A 65 0.96 3.01 -5.30
N GLN A 66 2.25 2.73 -5.53
CA GLN A 66 3.36 3.55 -5.04
C GLN A 66 3.29 4.98 -5.60
N GLN A 67 3.04 5.13 -6.89
CA GLN A 67 2.93 6.44 -7.55
C GLN A 67 1.72 7.25 -7.05
N LYS A 68 0.66 6.59 -6.59
CA LYS A 68 -0.52 7.25 -5.99
C LYS A 68 -0.35 7.58 -4.50
N GLY A 69 0.77 7.23 -3.89
CA GLY A 69 1.05 7.47 -2.47
C GLY A 69 0.87 8.94 -2.06
N LEU A 70 1.35 9.88 -2.89
CA LEU A 70 1.16 11.32 -2.63
C LEU A 70 -0.31 11.74 -2.70
N THR A 71 -1.11 11.19 -3.62
CA THR A 71 -2.54 11.49 -3.71
C THR A 71 -3.29 11.00 -2.46
N PHE A 72 -2.96 9.81 -1.95
CA PHE A 72 -3.50 9.31 -0.69
C PHE A 72 -3.09 10.18 0.51
N PHE A 73 -1.87 10.70 0.51
CA PHE A 73 -1.39 11.61 1.54
C PHE A 73 -2.07 13.00 1.46
N SER A 74 -2.31 13.51 0.25
CA SER A 74 -3.03 14.75 0.01
C SER A 74 -4.46 14.71 0.53
N PHE A 75 -5.15 13.57 0.44
CA PHE A 75 -6.48 13.41 1.06
C PHE A 75 -6.47 13.66 2.58
N PHE A 76 -5.37 13.31 3.25
CA PHE A 76 -5.23 13.52 4.69
C PHE A 76 -4.87 14.98 5.04
N LEU A 77 -4.02 15.62 4.24
CA LEU A 77 -3.48 16.96 4.56
C LEU A 77 -4.28 18.12 3.96
N ALA A 78 -5.08 17.88 2.92
CA ALA A 78 -5.80 18.95 2.24
C ALA A 78 -6.84 19.62 3.15
N ALA A 79 -6.97 20.93 3.01
CA ALA A 79 -7.89 21.77 3.77
C ALA A 79 -8.62 22.75 2.85
N GLY A 80 -9.78 23.24 3.27
CA GLY A 80 -10.58 24.17 2.48
C GLY A 80 -11.03 23.58 1.14
N GLU A 81 -10.96 24.37 0.08
CA GLU A 81 -11.44 24.01 -1.27
C GLU A 81 -10.65 22.84 -1.90
N ASP A 82 -9.37 22.67 -1.54
CA ASP A 82 -8.53 21.58 -2.06
C ASP A 82 -8.95 20.20 -1.55
N LYS A 83 -9.68 20.15 -0.42
CA LYS A 83 -10.11 18.90 0.22
C LYS A 83 -11.09 18.13 -0.66
N GLU A 84 -12.04 18.80 -1.29
CA GLU A 84 -13.00 18.12 -2.17
C GLU A 84 -12.32 17.54 -3.41
N LYS A 85 -11.36 18.27 -3.99
CA LYS A 85 -10.57 17.80 -5.12
C LYS A 85 -9.76 16.56 -4.75
N ALA A 86 -9.02 16.61 -3.65
CA ALA A 86 -8.24 15.46 -3.17
C ALA A 86 -9.13 14.24 -2.87
N THR A 87 -10.34 14.47 -2.34
CA THR A 87 -11.33 13.43 -2.07
C THR A 87 -11.81 12.75 -3.36
N ARG A 88 -12.14 13.54 -4.39
CA ARG A 88 -12.54 13.00 -5.70
C ARG A 88 -11.44 12.18 -6.35
N GLU A 89 -10.20 12.68 -6.34
CA GLU A 89 -9.05 11.99 -6.93
C GLU A 89 -8.77 10.65 -6.24
N VAL A 90 -8.81 10.61 -4.90
CA VAL A 90 -8.65 9.35 -4.16
C VAL A 90 -9.78 8.37 -4.46
N LEU A 91 -11.04 8.84 -4.51
CA LEU A 91 -12.18 7.98 -4.83
C LEU A 91 -12.05 7.36 -6.23
N GLU A 92 -11.60 8.12 -7.23
CA GLU A 92 -11.35 7.60 -8.58
C GLU A 92 -10.25 6.52 -8.59
N ILE A 93 -9.15 6.75 -7.86
CA ILE A 93 -8.06 5.78 -7.73
C ILE A 93 -8.55 4.49 -7.05
N LEU A 94 -9.33 4.61 -5.97
CA LEU A 94 -9.87 3.46 -5.26
C LEU A 94 -10.83 2.65 -6.16
N LYS A 95 -11.67 3.32 -6.97
CA LYS A 95 -12.51 2.63 -7.97
C LYS A 95 -11.68 1.86 -8.98
N ILE A 96 -10.61 2.45 -9.51
CA ILE A 96 -9.70 1.75 -10.44
C ILE A 96 -9.10 0.50 -9.78
N ILE A 97 -8.60 0.61 -8.55
CA ILE A 97 -8.00 -0.51 -7.82
C ILE A 97 -9.06 -1.59 -7.56
N GLN A 98 -10.25 -1.21 -7.10
CA GLN A 98 -11.35 -2.14 -6.88
C GLN A 98 -11.71 -2.90 -8.15
N ASP A 99 -11.99 -2.18 -9.23
CA ASP A 99 -12.64 -2.75 -10.40
C ASP A 99 -11.65 -3.52 -11.27
N GLN A 100 -10.39 -3.09 -11.32
CA GLN A 100 -9.37 -3.66 -12.21
C GLN A 100 -8.33 -4.52 -11.49
N ALA A 101 -7.86 -4.11 -10.31
CA ALA A 101 -6.79 -4.83 -9.60
C ALA A 101 -7.36 -5.94 -8.71
N LEU A 102 -8.42 -5.64 -7.93
CA LEU A 102 -9.08 -6.62 -7.09
C LEU A 102 -10.11 -7.43 -7.90
N ALA A 103 -10.88 -6.75 -8.75
CA ALA A 103 -11.97 -7.34 -9.54
C ALA A 103 -12.86 -8.24 -8.66
N ASP A 104 -13.15 -9.45 -9.13
CA ASP A 104 -13.97 -10.44 -8.40
C ASP A 104 -13.16 -11.27 -7.40
N ASN A 105 -11.85 -11.05 -7.28
CA ASN A 105 -10.98 -11.84 -6.41
C ASN A 105 -11.14 -11.49 -4.93
N LYS A 106 -10.87 -12.48 -4.06
CA LYS A 106 -10.90 -12.28 -2.60
C LYS A 106 -9.71 -11.44 -2.13
N PHE A 107 -8.56 -11.64 -2.75
CA PHE A 107 -7.32 -10.93 -2.54
C PHE A 107 -6.80 -10.45 -3.90
N PHE A 108 -5.92 -9.47 -3.93
CA PHE A 108 -5.23 -9.09 -5.16
C PHE A 108 -4.43 -10.25 -5.76
N GLY A 109 -3.88 -11.13 -4.92
CA GLY A 109 -3.30 -12.41 -5.32
C GLY A 109 -4.31 -13.52 -5.67
N GLY A 110 -5.58 -13.18 -5.93
CA GLY A 110 -6.63 -14.14 -6.23
C GLY A 110 -7.27 -14.73 -4.98
N TYR A 111 -6.94 -15.99 -4.67
CA TYR A 111 -7.47 -16.72 -3.51
C TYR A 111 -6.50 -16.77 -2.32
N LYS A 112 -5.26 -16.32 -2.51
CA LYS A 112 -4.23 -16.23 -1.48
C LYS A 112 -3.69 -14.80 -1.42
N ILE A 113 -3.16 -14.41 -0.27
CA ILE A 113 -2.46 -13.14 -0.09
C ILE A 113 -1.22 -13.15 -0.99
N GLY A 114 -1.11 -12.15 -1.86
CA GLY A 114 0.07 -11.90 -2.69
C GLY A 114 0.84 -10.65 -2.27
N LEU A 115 1.87 -10.32 -3.04
CA LEU A 115 2.74 -9.18 -2.76
C LEU A 115 1.98 -7.84 -2.82
N LEU A 116 1.00 -7.73 -3.73
CA LEU A 116 0.13 -6.54 -3.86
C LEU A 116 -0.77 -6.35 -2.64
N ASP A 117 -1.32 -7.43 -2.08
CA ASP A 117 -2.11 -7.39 -0.84
C ASP A 117 -1.30 -6.83 0.33
N ILE A 118 -0.04 -7.23 0.45
CA ILE A 118 0.86 -6.72 1.49
C ILE A 118 1.16 -5.23 1.26
N SER A 119 1.35 -4.82 0.01
CA SER A 119 1.69 -3.45 -0.35
C SER A 119 0.52 -2.46 -0.23
N LEU A 120 -0.72 -2.89 -0.53
CA LEU A 120 -1.90 -2.02 -0.54
C LEU A 120 -2.87 -2.27 0.61
N GLY A 121 -2.73 -3.36 1.35
CA GLY A 121 -3.64 -3.72 2.45
C GLY A 121 -3.69 -2.68 3.58
N TRP A 122 -2.64 -1.86 3.73
CA TRP A 122 -2.65 -0.75 4.69
C TRP A 122 -3.70 0.31 4.35
N LEU A 123 -4.07 0.49 3.07
CA LEU A 123 -5.03 1.49 2.64
C LEU A 123 -6.37 1.28 3.35
N VAL A 124 -6.92 0.06 3.32
CA VAL A 124 -8.23 -0.25 3.91
C VAL A 124 -8.25 0.01 5.41
N HIS A 125 -7.18 -0.37 6.12
CA HIS A 125 -7.08 -0.14 7.56
C HIS A 125 -7.00 1.37 7.89
N TRP A 126 -6.10 2.09 7.21
CA TRP A 126 -5.89 3.50 7.49
C TRP A 126 -7.05 4.38 7.03
N PHE A 127 -7.66 4.12 5.87
CA PHE A 127 -8.78 4.93 5.38
C PHE A 127 -9.97 4.92 6.33
N ARG A 128 -10.25 3.80 7.02
CA ARG A 128 -11.31 3.76 8.04
C ARG A 128 -11.05 4.76 9.17
N CYS A 129 -9.81 4.86 9.65
CA CYS A 129 -9.44 5.83 10.67
C CYS A 129 -9.38 7.26 10.10
N MET A 130 -8.80 7.44 8.91
CA MET A 130 -8.57 8.76 8.33
C MET A 130 -9.86 9.46 7.94
N GLN A 131 -10.83 8.72 7.40
CA GLN A 131 -12.11 9.29 7.00
C GLN A 131 -12.85 9.87 8.22
N GLU A 132 -12.75 9.22 9.39
CA GLU A 132 -13.31 9.72 10.66
C GLU A 132 -12.60 11.01 11.12
N VAL A 133 -11.26 11.03 11.11
CA VAL A 133 -10.45 12.20 11.50
C VAL A 133 -10.73 13.40 10.61
N VAL A 134 -10.86 13.15 9.30
CA VAL A 134 -11.09 14.19 8.30
C VAL A 134 -12.57 14.55 8.20
N GLY A 135 -13.48 13.78 8.80
CA GLY A 135 -14.94 14.02 8.73
C GLY A 135 -15.51 13.80 7.33
N LEU A 136 -14.96 12.84 6.59
CA LEU A 136 -15.44 12.42 5.27
C LEU A 136 -15.76 10.92 5.30
N HIS A 137 -16.67 10.46 4.45
CA HIS A 137 -16.97 9.05 4.32
C HIS A 137 -16.81 8.65 2.85
N ILE A 138 -15.66 8.04 2.52
CA ILE A 138 -15.37 7.64 1.14
C ILE A 138 -15.45 6.12 0.94
N LEU A 139 -15.22 5.32 1.98
CA LEU A 139 -15.41 3.87 1.94
C LEU A 139 -16.89 3.55 2.16
N GLU A 140 -17.72 3.88 1.18
CA GLU A 140 -19.15 3.56 1.21
C GLU A 140 -19.45 2.29 0.40
N PRO A 141 -20.28 1.36 0.90
CA PRO A 141 -20.66 0.16 0.15
C PRO A 141 -21.34 0.46 -1.20
N SER A 142 -21.94 1.64 -1.34
CA SER A 142 -22.57 2.14 -2.57
C SER A 142 -21.57 2.37 -3.70
N THR A 143 -20.32 2.74 -3.38
CA THR A 143 -19.31 3.17 -4.36
C THR A 143 -18.08 2.27 -4.37
N LEU A 144 -17.72 1.71 -3.22
CA LEU A 144 -16.55 0.86 -3.02
C LEU A 144 -16.92 -0.46 -2.30
N PRO A 145 -17.88 -1.25 -2.82
CA PRO A 145 -18.39 -2.47 -2.17
C PRO A 145 -17.34 -3.54 -1.88
N ARG A 146 -16.18 -3.52 -2.56
CA ARG A 146 -15.12 -4.51 -2.35
C ARG A 146 -14.16 -4.15 -1.21
N PHE A 147 -14.21 -2.90 -0.73
CA PHE A 147 -13.38 -2.43 0.39
C PHE A 147 -14.15 -2.31 1.71
N THR A 148 -15.46 -2.63 1.72
CA THR A 148 -16.36 -2.45 2.86
C THR A 148 -16.98 -3.75 3.34
#